data_AF-A0A534XW25-F1
#
_entry.id   AF-A0A534XW25-F1
#
_cell.length_a   1.000
_cell.length_b   1.000
_cell.length_c   1.000
_cell.angle_alpha   90.00
_cell.angle_beta   90.00
_cell.angle_gamma   90.00
#
_symmetry.space_group_name_H-M   'P 1'
#
loop_
_entity.id
_entity.type
_entity.pdbx_description
1 polymer ?
#
loop_
_entity_poly.entity_id
_entity_poly.type
_entity_poly.pdbx_seq_one_letter_code
_entity_poly.pdbx_strand_id
1 'polypeptide(L)'
;MGRICTFAPICGTCAVYRVIEGRRGLLLGTCRIRTERGEFPCTAPICDSYAPRAGAQPTPVVQISKAPRPRREREEPPARPRVPDGPVGEVEMTREELKALIREAMDEERGGGVAPLAPKWEGGVAVLKPSDPALQPKELPLEALFHKVVMIRDRLRVLEQKINANGKLSDAEKVDLQSYITGCYGSLTTLNVLFRDREDGFRGSGGKD
;
A
#
# COMPACT_ATOMS: atom_id res chain seq x y z
N MET A 1 -38.53 -21.80 -9.74
CA MET A 1 -38.32 -20.68 -10.68
C MET A 1 -37.18 -19.80 -10.18
N GLY A 2 -35.93 -20.15 -10.54
CA GLY A 2 -34.71 -19.45 -10.12
C GLY A 2 -34.36 -18.32 -11.07
N ARG A 3 -34.27 -17.09 -10.54
CA ARG A 3 -34.02 -15.87 -11.32
C ARG A 3 -32.56 -15.81 -11.77
N ILE A 4 -32.35 -16.27 -13.00
CA ILE A 4 -31.53 -15.70 -14.09
C ILE A 4 -30.43 -14.75 -13.63
N CYS A 5 -29.17 -15.16 -13.82
CA CYS A 5 -28.01 -14.27 -13.75
C CYS A 5 -28.10 -13.26 -14.90
N THR A 6 -28.67 -12.10 -14.62
CA THR A 6 -28.90 -11.04 -15.60
C THR A 6 -27.64 -10.19 -15.79
N PHE A 7 -26.96 -10.43 -16.91
CA PHE A 7 -26.26 -9.46 -17.77
C PHE A 7 -24.96 -8.79 -17.28
N ALA A 8 -23.85 -9.50 -17.48
CA ALA A 8 -22.47 -9.07 -17.81
C ALA A 8 -21.70 -10.37 -18.23
N PRO A 9 -20.52 -10.36 -18.89
CA PRO A 9 -19.83 -11.61 -19.21
C PRO A 9 -19.40 -12.33 -17.92
N ILE A 10 -20.18 -13.35 -17.54
CA ILE A 10 -19.97 -14.18 -16.34
C ILE A 10 -19.84 -15.64 -16.76
N CYS A 11 -19.21 -16.45 -15.92
CA CYS A 11 -18.97 -17.86 -16.26
C CYS A 11 -20.26 -18.65 -16.50
N GLY A 12 -21.36 -18.33 -15.82
CA GLY A 12 -22.68 -18.96 -16.02
C GLY A 12 -23.25 -18.83 -17.43
N THR A 13 -22.90 -17.77 -18.17
CA THR A 13 -23.36 -17.53 -19.56
C THR A 13 -22.35 -17.97 -20.62
N CYS A 14 -21.24 -18.57 -20.18
CA CYS A 14 -20.13 -18.99 -21.03
C CYS A 14 -20.33 -20.41 -21.59
N ALA A 15 -20.02 -20.64 -22.87
CA ALA A 15 -20.17 -21.91 -23.56
C ALA A 15 -19.23 -23.00 -23.02
N VAL A 16 -18.09 -22.60 -22.46
CA VAL A 16 -17.07 -23.52 -21.93
C VAL A 16 -17.21 -23.82 -20.43
N TYR A 17 -18.16 -23.20 -19.75
CA TYR A 17 -18.46 -23.46 -18.34
C TYR A 17 -19.52 -24.57 -18.23
N ARG A 18 -19.31 -25.57 -17.37
CA ARG A 18 -20.27 -26.67 -17.14
C ARG A 18 -20.80 -26.59 -15.71
N VAL A 19 -22.11 -26.40 -15.57
CA VAL A 19 -22.79 -26.38 -14.27
C VAL A 19 -22.81 -27.79 -13.69
N ILE A 20 -22.54 -27.89 -12.39
CA ILE A 20 -22.68 -29.07 -11.56
C ILE A 20 -23.71 -28.71 -10.49
N GLU A 21 -24.83 -29.42 -10.43
CA GLU A 21 -25.86 -29.17 -9.41
C GLU A 21 -25.33 -29.58 -8.03
N GLY A 22 -25.04 -28.58 -7.19
CA GLY A 22 -24.61 -28.79 -5.81
C GLY A 22 -25.79 -29.07 -4.86
N ARG A 23 -25.56 -29.86 -3.80
CA ARG A 23 -26.56 -30.28 -2.79
C ARG A 23 -27.18 -29.15 -1.93
N ARG A 24 -26.93 -27.87 -2.22
CA ARG A 24 -27.36 -26.72 -1.39
C ARG A 24 -27.95 -25.53 -2.18
N GLY A 25 -28.35 -25.74 -3.43
CA GLY A 25 -28.94 -24.67 -4.26
C GLY A 25 -27.95 -23.63 -4.79
N LEU A 26 -26.65 -23.79 -4.53
CA LEU A 26 -25.58 -23.03 -5.18
C LEU A 26 -25.23 -23.67 -6.52
N LEU A 27 -25.38 -22.91 -7.62
CA LEU A 27 -25.01 -23.33 -8.97
C LEU A 27 -23.48 -23.21 -9.15
N LEU A 28 -22.77 -24.24 -8.70
CA LEU A 28 -21.33 -24.41 -8.93
C LEU A 28 -21.08 -25.06 -10.29
N GLY A 29 -19.84 -25.03 -10.75
CA GLY A 29 -19.45 -25.62 -12.02
C GLY A 29 -17.96 -25.48 -12.29
N THR A 30 -17.51 -26.06 -13.41
CA THR A 30 -16.11 -26.10 -13.81
C THR A 30 -15.90 -25.44 -15.16
N CYS A 31 -14.71 -24.88 -15.38
CA CYS A 31 -14.31 -24.29 -16.66
C CYS A 31 -13.49 -25.30 -17.47
N ARG A 32 -13.84 -25.53 -18.74
CA ARG A 32 -13.05 -26.40 -19.62
C ARG A 32 -11.72 -25.81 -20.09
N ILE A 33 -11.59 -24.48 -20.08
CA ILE A 33 -10.35 -23.78 -20.43
C ILE A 33 -9.47 -23.63 -19.18
N ARG A 34 -10.07 -23.29 -18.04
CA ARG A 34 -9.40 -23.07 -16.76
C ARG A 34 -9.67 -24.24 -15.81
N THR A 35 -9.06 -25.37 -16.12
CA THR A 35 -9.24 -26.63 -15.36
C THR A 35 -8.65 -26.55 -13.96
N GLU A 36 -7.66 -25.69 -13.75
CA GLU A 36 -7.00 -25.41 -12.47
C GLU A 36 -7.91 -24.74 -11.43
N ARG A 37 -8.99 -24.08 -11.86
CA ARG A 37 -9.92 -23.38 -10.95
C ARG A 37 -10.84 -24.31 -10.15
N GLY A 38 -10.95 -25.59 -10.53
CA GLY A 38 -11.87 -26.52 -9.86
C GLY A 38 -13.34 -26.07 -9.97
N GLU A 39 -14.11 -26.33 -8.91
CA GLU A 39 -15.52 -25.96 -8.81
C GLU A 39 -15.69 -24.54 -8.25
N PHE A 40 -16.38 -23.67 -8.99
CA PHE A 40 -16.59 -22.28 -8.60
C PHE A 40 -18.00 -21.79 -9.00
N PRO A 41 -18.51 -20.68 -8.45
CA PRO A 41 -19.87 -20.22 -8.73
C PRO A 41 -20.03 -19.63 -10.13
N CYS A 42 -21.22 -19.79 -10.70
CA CYS A 42 -21.57 -19.25 -12.02
C CYS A 42 -21.51 -17.70 -12.13
N THR A 43 -21.47 -17.00 -10.99
CA THR A 43 -21.38 -15.53 -10.89
C THR A 43 -19.95 -14.99 -11.01
N ALA A 44 -18.94 -15.83 -11.24
CA ALA A 44 -17.55 -15.39 -11.39
C ALA A 44 -17.42 -14.36 -12.54
N PRO A 45 -16.88 -13.16 -12.27
CA PRO A 45 -16.85 -12.07 -13.24
C PRO A 45 -15.73 -12.24 -14.29
N ILE A 46 -16.01 -11.73 -15.50
CA ILE A 46 -15.13 -11.34 -16.62
C ILE A 46 -13.87 -12.19 -16.84
N CYS A 47 -13.84 -12.90 -17.97
CA CYS A 47 -12.72 -13.74 -18.42
C CYS A 47 -12.36 -13.39 -19.86
N ASP A 48 -11.07 -13.27 -20.17
CA ASP A 48 -10.58 -13.00 -21.53
C ASP A 48 -10.89 -14.13 -22.52
N SER A 49 -11.16 -15.33 -22.01
CA SER A 49 -11.55 -16.51 -22.79
C SER A 49 -13.08 -16.75 -22.80
N TYR A 50 -13.87 -15.73 -22.49
CA TYR A 50 -15.33 -15.84 -22.48
C TYR A 50 -15.87 -16.10 -23.90
N ALA A 51 -16.65 -17.18 -24.04
CA ALA A 51 -17.35 -17.51 -25.27
C ALA A 51 -18.87 -17.51 -25.00
N PRO A 52 -19.67 -16.63 -25.62
CA PRO A 52 -21.10 -16.57 -25.37
C PRO A 52 -21.80 -17.86 -25.83
N ARG A 53 -22.74 -18.38 -25.02
CA ARG A 53 -23.66 -19.44 -25.47
C ARG A 53 -24.63 -18.89 -26.52
N ALA A 54 -25.00 -19.70 -27.50
CA ALA A 54 -25.98 -19.31 -28.52
C ALA A 54 -27.27 -18.78 -27.86
N GLY A 55 -27.66 -17.54 -28.18
CA GLY A 55 -28.78 -16.83 -27.56
C GLY A 55 -28.39 -15.78 -26.50
N ALA A 56 -27.14 -15.75 -26.03
CA ALA A 56 -26.63 -14.68 -25.18
C ALA A 56 -26.13 -13.51 -26.04
N GLN A 57 -27.03 -12.60 -26.43
CA GLN A 57 -26.59 -11.34 -27.02
C GLN A 57 -25.99 -10.46 -25.92
N PRO A 58 -24.74 -9.98 -26.05
CA PRO A 58 -24.24 -8.95 -25.16
C PRO A 58 -25.10 -7.70 -25.36
N THR A 59 -25.65 -7.15 -24.28
CA THR A 59 -26.23 -5.80 -24.34
C THR A 59 -25.14 -4.82 -24.75
N PRO A 60 -25.42 -3.86 -25.64
CA PRO A 60 -24.44 -2.84 -25.98
C PRO A 60 -24.11 -2.09 -24.69
N VAL A 61 -22.85 -2.17 -24.30
CA VAL A 61 -22.30 -1.37 -23.20
C VAL A 61 -22.54 0.08 -23.60
N VAL A 62 -23.30 0.84 -22.79
CA VAL A 62 -23.43 2.28 -22.97
C VAL A 62 -22.02 2.86 -22.93
N GLN A 63 -21.50 3.20 -24.11
CA GLN A 63 -20.28 3.97 -24.22
C GLN A 63 -20.66 5.37 -23.75
N ILE A 64 -20.37 5.66 -22.48
CA ILE A 64 -20.31 7.03 -22.02
C ILE A 64 -19.25 7.70 -22.89
N SER A 65 -19.69 8.52 -23.84
CA SER A 65 -18.83 9.45 -24.56
C SER A 65 -18.17 10.34 -23.52
N LYS A 66 -16.98 9.95 -23.06
CA LYS A 66 -16.10 10.84 -22.32
C LYS A 66 -15.87 12.00 -23.29
N ALA A 67 -16.37 13.19 -22.96
CA ALA A 67 -15.84 14.43 -23.49
C ALA A 67 -14.31 14.29 -23.49
N PRO A 68 -13.61 14.71 -24.56
CA PRO A 68 -12.18 14.50 -24.67
C PRO A 68 -11.53 15.18 -23.47
N ARG A 69 -11.13 14.37 -22.48
CA ARG A 69 -10.25 14.86 -21.44
C ARG A 69 -9.01 15.31 -22.18
N PRO A 70 -8.46 16.50 -21.92
CA PRO A 70 -7.15 16.83 -22.44
C PRO A 70 -6.27 15.64 -22.10
N ARG A 71 -5.64 15.09 -23.14
CA ARG A 71 -4.72 13.96 -23.01
C ARG A 71 -3.60 14.49 -22.13
N ARG A 72 -3.75 14.38 -20.81
CA ARG A 72 -2.61 14.42 -19.92
C ARG A 72 -1.85 13.20 -20.39
N GLU A 73 -0.80 13.44 -21.16
CA GLU A 73 0.18 12.42 -21.44
C GLU A 73 0.40 11.71 -20.11
N ARG A 74 0.13 10.42 -20.11
CA ARG A 74 0.62 9.58 -19.04
C ARG A 74 2.12 9.69 -19.23
N GLU A 75 2.74 10.66 -18.56
CA GLU A 75 4.17 10.62 -18.33
C GLU A 75 4.40 9.23 -17.77
N GLU A 76 5.08 8.41 -18.56
CA GLU A 76 5.65 7.19 -18.03
C GLU A 76 6.43 7.63 -16.78
N PRO A 77 6.30 6.89 -15.66
CA PRO A 77 7.21 7.12 -14.54
C PRO A 77 8.60 7.21 -15.15
N PRO A 78 9.37 8.29 -14.91
CA PRO A 78 10.66 8.45 -15.56
C PRO A 78 11.40 7.14 -15.38
N ALA A 79 11.79 6.54 -16.51
CA ALA A 79 12.59 5.32 -16.48
C ALA A 79 13.73 5.61 -15.51
N ARG A 80 13.78 4.88 -14.39
CA ARG A 80 14.90 5.04 -13.45
C ARG A 80 16.14 4.90 -14.31
N PRO A 81 17.04 5.90 -14.35
CA PRO A 81 18.24 5.79 -15.16
C PRO A 81 18.89 4.48 -14.76
N ARG A 82 18.98 3.55 -15.73
CA ARG A 82 19.77 2.34 -15.53
C ARG A 82 21.17 2.87 -15.33
N VAL A 83 21.68 2.74 -14.10
CA VAL A 83 23.09 3.01 -13.84
C VAL A 83 23.83 2.07 -14.78
N PRO A 84 24.64 2.58 -15.73
CA PRO A 84 25.43 1.70 -16.56
C PRO A 84 26.28 0.85 -15.63
N ASP A 85 26.38 -0.45 -15.87
CA ASP A 85 27.40 -1.33 -15.26
C ASP A 85 28.77 -0.90 -15.82
N GLY A 86 29.17 0.34 -15.55
CA GLY A 86 30.51 0.84 -15.80
C GLY A 86 31.48 0.14 -14.86
N PRO A 87 32.79 0.16 -15.16
CA PRO A 87 33.77 -0.39 -14.24
C PRO A 87 33.58 0.29 -12.88
N VAL A 88 33.24 -0.50 -11.87
CA VAL A 88 33.26 -0.06 -10.47
C VAL A 88 34.73 0.23 -10.21
N GLY A 89 35.12 1.51 -10.29
CA GLY A 89 36.46 1.92 -9.89
C GLY A 89 36.70 1.43 -8.47
N GLU A 90 37.95 1.09 -8.16
CA GLU A 90 38.31 0.78 -6.77
C GLU A 90 38.04 2.02 -5.92
N VAL A 91 36.91 1.99 -5.21
CA VAL A 91 36.57 3.01 -4.23
C VAL A 91 37.22 2.56 -2.93
N GLU A 92 38.31 3.21 -2.54
CA GLU A 92 38.84 3.07 -1.19
C GLU A 92 37.86 3.71 -0.22
N MET A 93 37.03 2.87 0.37
CA MET A 93 36.08 3.26 1.41
C MET A 93 36.37 2.47 2.67
N THR A 94 36.26 3.14 3.81
CA THR A 94 36.42 2.48 5.11
C THR A 94 35.28 1.49 5.34
N ARG A 95 35.53 0.48 6.17
CA ARG A 95 34.53 -0.54 6.53
C ARG A 95 33.28 0.08 7.15
N GLU A 96 33.44 1.21 7.82
CA GLU A 96 32.41 1.99 8.48
C GLU A 96 31.52 2.69 7.46
N GLU A 97 32.11 3.31 6.43
CA GLU A 97 31.39 3.97 5.33
C GLU A 97 30.59 2.97 4.48
N LEU A 98 31.18 1.80 4.18
CA LEU A 98 30.49 0.74 3.44
C LEU A 98 29.26 0.22 4.18
N LYS A 99 29.35 0.09 5.50
CA LYS A 99 28.21 -0.32 6.34
C LYS A 99 27.11 0.74 6.38
N ALA A 100 27.46 2.02 6.37
CA ALA A 100 26.49 3.11 6.35
C ALA A 100 25.70 3.10 5.04
N LEU A 101 26.40 2.98 3.90
CA LEU A 101 25.78 2.96 2.57
C LEU A 101 24.85 1.75 2.38
N ILE A 102 25.25 0.56 2.85
CA ILE A 102 24.42 -0.65 2.78
C ILE A 102 23.18 -0.51 3.65
N ARG A 103 23.28 0.09 4.84
CA ARG A 103 22.10 0.35 5.69
C ARG A 103 21.14 1.32 5.02
N GLU A 104 21.66 2.40 4.46
CA GLU A 104 20.87 3.40 3.73
C GLU A 104 20.14 2.77 2.54
N ALA A 105 20.84 1.99 1.70
CA ALA A 105 20.25 1.28 0.57
C ALA A 105 19.20 0.24 1.02
N MET A 106 19.43 -0.48 2.13
CA MET A 106 18.45 -1.41 2.68
C MET A 106 17.23 -0.69 3.26
N ASP A 107 17.40 0.45 3.91
CA ASP A 107 16.32 1.25 4.48
C ASP A 107 15.45 1.88 3.37
N GLU A 108 16.06 2.26 2.23
CA GLU A 108 15.37 2.72 1.03
C GLU A 108 14.56 1.62 0.33
N GLU A 109 15.09 0.39 0.23
CA GLU A 109 14.41 -0.75 -0.40
C GLU A 109 13.30 -1.35 0.48
N ARG A 110 13.47 -1.36 1.82
CA ARG A 110 12.49 -1.98 2.74
C ARG A 110 11.43 -1.02 3.27
N GLY A 111 11.55 0.28 3.07
CA GLY A 111 10.62 1.24 3.65
C GLY A 111 10.71 1.26 5.17
N GLY A 112 11.87 1.67 5.68
CA GLY A 112 12.03 2.10 7.06
C GLY A 112 12.81 1.14 7.94
N GLY A 113 13.79 1.71 8.66
CA GLY A 113 14.63 0.98 9.62
C GLY A 113 13.77 0.17 10.60
N VAL A 114 14.22 -1.06 10.87
CA VAL A 114 13.51 -2.12 11.59
C VAL A 114 13.31 -1.78 13.07
N ALA A 115 12.50 -0.77 13.35
CA ALA A 115 12.05 -0.50 14.71
C ALA A 115 11.10 -1.64 15.11
N PRO A 116 11.38 -2.38 16.18
CA PRO A 116 10.51 -3.43 16.66
C PRO A 116 9.37 -2.86 17.51
N LEU A 117 8.19 -3.45 17.36
CA LEU A 117 7.06 -3.19 18.25
C LEU A 117 7.40 -3.73 19.65
N ALA A 118 6.99 -3.03 20.71
CA ALA A 118 7.21 -3.51 22.07
C ALA A 118 6.41 -4.82 22.30
N PRO A 119 6.99 -5.86 22.95
CA PRO A 119 6.36 -7.17 23.10
C PRO A 119 4.94 -7.15 23.70
N LYS A 120 4.66 -6.18 24.58
CA LYS A 120 3.35 -6.00 25.22
C LYS A 120 2.21 -5.61 24.25
N TRP A 121 2.55 -5.22 23.02
CA TRP A 121 1.60 -4.78 22.00
C TRP A 121 1.49 -5.78 20.83
N GLU A 122 2.28 -6.85 20.82
CA GLU A 122 2.22 -7.88 19.78
C GLU A 122 0.87 -8.60 19.78
N GLY A 123 0.28 -8.77 18.60
CA GLY A 123 -1.07 -9.31 18.41
C GLY A 123 -2.19 -8.41 18.91
N GLY A 124 -1.88 -7.19 19.36
CA GLY A 124 -2.85 -6.27 19.91
C GLY A 124 -3.65 -5.50 18.85
N VAL A 125 -4.76 -4.91 19.27
CA VAL A 125 -5.61 -4.06 18.42
C VAL A 125 -5.85 -2.71 19.09
N ALA A 126 -5.72 -1.63 18.34
CA ALA A 126 -6.21 -0.31 18.70
C ALA A 126 -7.70 -0.21 18.38
N VAL A 127 -8.50 0.24 19.36
CA VAL A 127 -9.95 0.41 19.20
C VAL A 127 -10.27 1.90 19.20
N LEU A 128 -10.72 2.41 18.06
CA LEU A 128 -11.27 3.76 17.94
C LEU A 128 -12.75 3.70 18.34
N LYS A 129 -13.04 4.15 19.55
CA LYS A 129 -14.39 4.16 20.12
C LYS A 129 -15.10 5.48 19.80
N PRO A 130 -16.23 5.45 19.06
CA PRO A 130 -17.07 6.62 18.87
C PRO A 130 -17.65 7.11 20.20
N SER A 131 -17.91 8.42 20.31
CA SER A 131 -18.63 8.98 21.46
C SER A 131 -20.08 8.50 21.51
N ASP A 132 -20.68 8.28 20.34
CA ASP A 132 -22.03 7.73 20.20
C ASP A 132 -22.02 6.21 20.40
N PRO A 133 -22.72 5.66 21.42
CA PRO A 133 -22.78 4.23 21.68
C PRO A 133 -23.55 3.43 20.61
N ALA A 134 -24.32 4.09 19.73
CA ALA A 134 -25.00 3.41 18.62
C ALA A 134 -24.04 3.05 17.46
N LEU A 135 -22.86 3.64 17.41
CA LEU A 135 -21.89 3.42 16.34
C LEU A 135 -20.88 2.31 16.69
N GLN A 136 -20.57 1.48 15.70
CA GLN A 136 -19.60 0.40 15.85
C GLN A 136 -18.17 0.95 16.01
N PRO A 137 -17.40 0.46 16.99
CA PRO A 137 -15.98 0.77 17.11
C PRO A 137 -15.19 0.33 15.88
N LYS A 138 -14.17 1.10 15.53
CA LYS A 138 -13.23 0.73 14.48
C LYS A 138 -11.99 0.11 15.11
N GLU A 139 -11.74 -1.15 14.79
CA GLU A 139 -10.53 -1.86 15.21
C GLU A 139 -9.42 -1.71 14.17
N LEU A 140 -8.18 -1.59 14.65
CA LEU A 140 -6.99 -1.47 13.85
C LEU A 140 -5.87 -2.32 14.48
N PRO A 141 -5.28 -3.29 13.77
CA PRO A 141 -4.12 -4.03 14.28
C PRO A 141 -2.97 -3.09 14.67
N LEU A 142 -2.37 -3.31 15.84
CA LEU A 142 -1.30 -2.44 16.34
C LEU A 142 -0.05 -2.50 15.47
N GLU A 143 0.24 -3.63 14.83
CA GLU A 143 1.33 -3.78 13.86
C GLU A 143 1.11 -2.87 12.66
N ALA A 144 -0.12 -2.81 12.16
CA ALA A 144 -0.47 -1.97 11.01
C ALA A 144 -0.41 -0.48 11.38
N LEU A 145 -0.83 -0.12 12.59
CA LEU A 145 -0.68 1.24 13.11
C LEU A 145 0.80 1.59 13.25
N PHE A 146 1.58 0.74 13.91
CA PHE A 146 2.99 0.97 14.20
C PHE A 146 3.83 1.09 12.92
N HIS A 147 3.56 0.24 11.92
CA HIS A 147 4.19 0.38 10.61
C HIS A 147 3.94 1.75 9.98
N LYS A 148 2.73 2.32 10.13
CA LYS A 148 2.44 3.70 9.66
C LYS A 148 3.20 4.75 10.46
N VAL A 149 3.35 4.56 11.76
CA VAL A 149 4.13 5.45 12.63
C VAL A 149 5.60 5.47 12.21
N VAL A 150 6.19 4.30 11.98
CA VAL A 150 7.56 4.15 11.47
C VAL A 150 7.70 4.81 10.10
N MET A 151 6.77 4.58 9.16
CA MET A 151 6.78 5.27 7.86
C MET A 151 6.76 6.80 7.97
N ILE A 152 6.03 7.36 8.94
CA ILE A 152 6.01 8.82 9.15
C ILE A 152 7.36 9.31 9.66
N ARG A 153 7.95 8.61 10.63
CA ARG A 153 9.31 8.91 11.15
C ARG A 153 10.32 9.01 10.02
N ASP A 154 10.31 8.02 9.13
CA ASP A 154 11.32 7.93 8.08
C ASP A 154 11.10 9.00 7.00
N ARG A 155 9.84 9.34 6.70
CA ARG A 155 9.52 10.47 5.82
C ARG A 155 9.97 11.82 6.40
N LEU A 156 9.81 12.03 7.70
CA LEU A 156 10.28 13.24 8.37
C LEU A 156 11.81 13.33 8.34
N ARG A 157 12.52 12.21 8.56
CA ARG A 157 13.98 12.14 8.43
C ARG A 157 14.47 12.50 7.02
N VAL A 158 13.84 11.93 5.99
CA VAL A 158 14.18 12.25 4.59
C VAL A 158 13.85 13.71 4.25
N LEU A 159 12.75 14.25 4.79
CA LEU A 159 12.41 15.66 4.61
C LEU A 159 13.48 16.57 5.21
N GLU A 160 13.94 16.28 6.42
CA GLU A 160 15.00 17.03 7.10
C GLU A 160 16.30 17.01 6.28
N GLN A 161 16.73 15.83 5.79
CA GLN A 161 17.89 15.69 4.93
C GLN A 161 17.77 16.54 3.65
N LYS A 162 16.60 16.52 2.99
CA LYS A 162 16.34 17.32 1.78
C LYS A 162 16.44 18.81 2.05
N ILE A 163 15.97 19.28 3.20
CA ILE A 163 16.06 20.70 3.59
C ILE A 163 17.52 21.10 3.82
N ASN A 164 18.29 20.23 4.49
CA ASN A 164 19.72 20.46 4.73
C ASN A 164 20.52 20.55 3.41
N ALA A 165 20.24 19.64 2.49
CA ALA A 165 20.90 19.58 1.17
C ALA A 165 20.41 20.66 0.18
N ASN A 166 19.34 21.40 0.49
CA ASN A 166 18.80 22.40 -0.42
C ASN A 166 19.67 23.67 -0.44
N GLY A 167 20.36 23.91 -1.56
CA GLY A 167 21.21 25.09 -1.74
C GLY A 167 20.46 26.41 -2.03
N LYS A 168 19.13 26.36 -2.24
CA LYS A 168 18.32 27.56 -2.56
C LYS A 168 17.70 28.22 -1.33
N LEU A 169 17.63 27.51 -0.20
CA LEU A 169 17.08 28.04 1.04
C LEU A 169 18.17 28.81 1.79
N SER A 170 17.80 29.97 2.32
CA SER A 170 18.65 30.71 3.25
C SER A 170 18.79 29.95 4.58
N ASP A 171 19.84 30.27 5.34
CA ASP A 171 20.08 29.63 6.64
C ASP A 171 18.93 29.89 7.63
N ALA A 172 18.33 31.08 7.58
CA ALA A 172 17.18 31.43 8.41
C ALA A 172 15.95 30.56 8.08
N GLU A 173 15.64 30.35 6.80
CA GLU A 173 14.53 29.48 6.37
C GLU A 173 14.78 28.01 6.72
N LYS A 174 16.03 27.55 6.62
CA LYS A 174 16.40 26.19 7.04
C LYS A 174 16.15 25.98 8.52
N VAL A 175 16.57 26.94 9.36
CA VAL A 175 16.37 26.88 10.81
C VAL A 175 14.88 26.87 11.16
N ASP A 176 14.05 27.70 10.52
CA ASP A 176 12.61 27.73 10.76
C ASP A 176 11.94 26.39 10.41
N LEU A 177 12.27 25.83 9.24
CA LEU A 177 11.75 24.52 8.82
C LEU A 177 12.23 23.37 9.72
N GLN A 178 13.49 23.39 10.14
CA GLN A 178 14.03 22.41 11.09
C GLN A 178 13.33 22.50 12.45
N SER A 179 13.02 23.71 12.93
CA SER A 179 12.23 23.95 14.14
C SER A 179 10.83 23.33 14.01
N TYR A 180 10.17 23.54 12.87
CA TYR A 180 8.86 22.94 12.59
C TYR A 180 8.90 21.40 12.58
N ILE A 181 9.91 20.81 11.92
CA ILE A 181 10.13 19.36 11.92
C ILE A 181 10.36 18.83 13.34
N THR A 182 11.13 19.55 14.15
CA THR A 182 11.34 19.21 15.57
C THR A 182 10.03 19.23 16.35
N GLY A 183 9.15 20.20 16.08
CA GLY A 183 7.78 20.24 16.62
C GLY A 183 6.93 19.05 16.18
N CYS A 184 7.04 18.61 14.92
CA CYS A 184 6.39 17.40 14.44
C CYS A 184 6.89 16.15 15.19
N TYR A 185 8.19 16.02 15.43
CA TYR A 185 8.71 14.91 16.25
C TYR A 185 8.19 14.98 17.70
N GLY A 186 8.07 16.18 18.27
CA GLY A 186 7.50 16.40 19.60
C GLY A 186 6.06 15.89 19.73
N SER A 187 5.18 16.18 18.77
CA SER A 187 3.78 15.74 18.81
C SER A 187 3.60 14.23 18.69
N LEU A 188 4.55 13.55 18.05
CA LEU A 188 4.55 12.10 17.88
C LEU A 188 5.12 11.33 19.08
N THR A 189 5.72 12.02 20.07
CA THR A 189 6.30 11.37 21.26
C THR A 189 5.30 10.56 22.08
N THR A 190 4.00 10.87 22.00
CA THR A 190 2.91 10.09 22.62
C THR A 190 2.88 8.63 22.15
N LEU A 191 3.36 8.37 20.92
CA LEU A 191 3.41 7.04 20.32
C LEU A 191 4.67 6.26 20.71
N ASN A 192 5.60 6.85 21.48
CA ASN A 192 6.83 6.19 21.91
C ASN A 192 6.57 4.91 22.73
N VAL A 193 5.39 4.79 23.35
CA VAL A 193 4.96 3.59 24.07
C VAL A 193 4.91 2.32 23.20
N LEU A 194 4.79 2.49 21.88
CA LEU A 194 4.74 1.39 20.91
C LEU A 194 6.13 0.82 20.58
N PHE A 195 7.20 1.60 20.76
CA PHE A 195 8.54 1.17 20.42
C PHE A 195 9.11 0.25 21.49
N ARG A 196 9.78 -0.84 21.08
CA ARG A 196 10.54 -1.70 22.00
C ARG A 196 11.73 -0.96 22.59
N ASP A 197 12.48 -0.28 21.73
CA ASP A 197 13.73 0.40 22.06
C ASP A 197 13.52 1.91 22.08
N ARG A 198 13.96 2.59 23.14
CA ARG A 198 13.72 4.03 23.34
C ARG A 198 14.45 4.90 22.30
N GLU A 199 15.55 4.42 21.75
CA GLU A 199 16.34 5.12 20.72
C GLU A 199 15.64 5.15 19.36
N ASP A 200 14.71 4.21 19.11
CA ASP A 200 13.96 4.14 17.85
C ASP A 200 12.74 5.08 17.81
N GLY A 201 12.34 5.57 18.99
CA GLY A 201 11.21 6.47 19.17
C GLY A 201 11.50 7.91 18.77
N PHE A 202 10.48 8.75 18.90
CA PHE A 202 10.56 10.17 18.60
C PHE A 202 11.22 10.96 19.73
N ARG A 203 12.06 11.93 19.36
CA ARG A 203 12.65 12.91 20.27
C ARG A 203 12.19 14.29 19.83
N GLY A 204 11.47 15.00 20.71
CA GLY A 204 11.15 16.41 20.52
C GLY A 204 11.99 17.30 21.42
N SER A 205 11.91 18.61 21.19
CA SER A 205 12.29 19.62 22.17
C SER A 205 11.31 19.52 23.34
N GLY A 206 11.70 18.83 24.42
CA GLY A 206 10.80 18.53 25.54
C GLY A 206 10.01 19.76 26.01
N GLY A 207 8.69 19.65 26.01
CA GLY A 207 7.83 20.60 26.72
C GLY A 207 8.18 20.55 28.20
N LYS A 208 8.75 21.63 28.70
CA LYS A 208 8.55 22.03 30.09
C LYS A 208 7.13 22.58 30.15
N ASP A 209 6.19 21.72 30.50
CA ASP A 209 4.97 22.09 31.19
C ASP A 209 4.98 21.37 32.55
#